data_AF-A0A956CAU4-F1
#
_entry.id   AF-A0A956CAU4-F1
#
_cell.length_a   1.000
_cell.length_b   1.000
_cell.length_c   1.000
_cell.angle_alpha   90.00
_cell.angle_beta   90.00
_cell.angle_gamma   90.00
#
_symmetry.space_group_name_H-M   'P 1'
#
loop_
_entity.id
_entity.type
_entity.pdbx_description
1 polymer ?
#
loop_
_entity_poly.entity_id
_entity_poly.type
_entity_poly.pdbx_seq_one_letter_code
_entity_poly.pdbx_strand_id
1 'polypeptide(L)'
;MEPDTALAELLQRHPWPEELLAHGKPVEAARRFALEASPAELWPFLSDTSRFNRALGLSRMHFEERDGVMYGRSRNAGILHSWVEVPWTWVAERTLTSIRLYDRGAPRVARGIYQLDPRDDGGTDFTVYFGFIPRGFWQRWLLRIAVGSILSGYAKVIPQVDAAAREAASSPYLLPPPPLPPESSERAVALCRSIVKQGVEKSAADRLLELVQTGDPMDLARIRVLPLARQWGLQEEEVLSAFLHATRAGLLALSWDVVCPHCRGVRAEVHTLGEVPRRGSCEVCAIDFDTDSESAIEVAFHVHPSIREVPQLFFCSAEPARRSHIKLQQSLKAGEKRSVRTSLHPGRYRLRLGGSDAHRVLDVSEGAAASTLEWSPAQDTDGPVALAPNPELVLEAPEDTTFVVEDAHWSDDALRPARLFSFQEFRDLFAEEFVASDVQLSVGKQTILFTDVVGSTALYAERGDPAAFVDVKRHFTEIFDEVKKHHGAVVKTIGDAAMAAFVDPVDAIRAAEGIQRRLGKERESIGIRVRASLNTGPCIAVRLNTNIDYFGSTVNAAAKLQACAGAEEVAFPAALLQLPGVAALLEGAALEETELDSPALGGSVRVVRWRIE
;
A
#
# COMPACT_ATOMS: atom_id res chain seq x y z
N MET A 1 22.96 38.23 -23.76
CA MET A 1 22.45 37.08 -23.01
C MET A 1 22.59 37.49 -21.56
N GLU A 2 21.50 37.96 -20.94
CA GLU A 2 21.52 38.22 -19.49
C GLU A 2 21.98 36.94 -18.78
N PRO A 3 22.79 37.04 -17.72
CA PRO A 3 23.15 35.87 -16.93
C PRO A 3 21.86 35.19 -16.47
N ASP A 4 21.72 33.90 -16.74
CA ASP A 4 20.58 33.08 -16.36
C ASP A 4 20.50 33.03 -14.82
N THR A 5 19.77 33.98 -14.23
CA THR A 5 19.67 34.19 -12.77
C THR A 5 19.14 32.96 -12.07
N ALA A 6 18.21 32.23 -12.70
CA ALA A 6 17.68 30.98 -12.18
C ALA A 6 18.77 29.89 -12.04
N LEU A 7 19.68 29.79 -13.02
CA LEU A 7 20.79 28.85 -12.97
C LEU A 7 21.79 29.21 -11.84
N ALA A 8 22.13 30.49 -11.70
CA ALA A 8 23.07 30.95 -10.67
C ALA A 8 22.51 30.73 -9.25
N GLU A 9 21.25 31.12 -9.00
CA GLU A 9 20.56 30.91 -7.72
C GLU A 9 20.46 29.42 -7.36
N LEU A 10 20.12 28.57 -8.34
CA LEU A 10 20.00 27.14 -8.12
C LEU A 10 21.36 26.51 -7.78
N LEU A 11 22.42 26.84 -8.51
CA LEU A 11 23.76 26.30 -8.26
C LEU A 11 24.39 26.83 -6.97
N GLN A 12 23.96 28.00 -6.47
CA GLN A 12 24.34 28.47 -5.13
C GLN A 12 23.73 27.58 -4.03
N ARG A 13 22.47 27.16 -4.19
CA ARG A 13 21.79 26.26 -3.24
C ARG A 13 22.25 24.80 -3.38
N HIS A 14 22.51 24.38 -4.62
CA HIS A 14 22.84 23.01 -4.99
C HIS A 14 24.16 22.95 -5.77
N PRO A 15 25.30 23.30 -5.15
CA PRO A 15 26.59 23.28 -5.82
C PRO A 15 26.90 21.89 -6.39
N TRP A 16 27.71 21.84 -7.43
CA TRP A 16 28.24 20.56 -7.89
C TRP A 16 29.19 19.97 -6.85
N PRO A 17 29.06 18.68 -6.50
CA PRO A 17 30.07 17.99 -5.72
C PRO A 17 31.44 18.05 -6.41
N GLU A 18 32.49 18.37 -5.66
CA GLU A 18 33.86 18.52 -6.20
C GLU A 18 34.34 17.23 -6.88
N GLU A 19 34.01 16.08 -6.30
CA GLU A 19 34.27 14.75 -6.87
C GLU A 19 33.67 14.56 -8.27
N LEU A 20 32.49 15.13 -8.54
CA LEU A 20 31.88 15.07 -9.86
C LEU A 20 32.56 16.03 -10.85
N LEU A 21 32.94 17.23 -10.39
CA LEU A 21 33.66 18.20 -11.22
C LEU A 21 35.04 17.70 -11.65
N ALA A 22 35.65 16.77 -10.90
CA ALA A 22 36.87 16.10 -11.31
C ALA A 22 36.74 15.37 -12.66
N HIS A 23 35.51 15.01 -13.08
CA HIS A 23 35.26 14.40 -14.39
C HIS A 23 35.29 15.39 -15.56
N GLY A 24 35.21 16.70 -15.32
CA GLY A 24 35.28 17.76 -16.32
C GLY A 24 34.27 18.90 -16.12
N LYS A 25 34.29 19.88 -17.03
CA LYS A 25 33.39 21.05 -16.96
C LYS A 25 31.97 20.74 -17.49
N PRO A 26 30.91 21.04 -16.74
CA PRO A 26 29.55 20.74 -17.17
C PRO A 26 29.10 21.57 -18.39
N VAL A 27 28.08 21.04 -19.06
CA VAL A 27 27.13 21.74 -19.91
C VAL A 27 25.81 21.71 -19.15
N GLU A 28 25.28 22.87 -18.83
CA GLU A 28 24.15 22.96 -17.94
C GLU A 28 23.21 24.10 -18.31
N ALA A 29 21.96 23.94 -17.93
CA ALA A 29 20.93 24.96 -18.05
C ALA A 29 19.83 24.69 -17.01
N ALA A 30 19.19 25.78 -16.58
CA ALA A 30 18.00 25.72 -15.76
C ALA A 30 16.84 26.41 -16.49
N ARG A 31 15.61 26.11 -16.08
CA ARG A 31 14.42 26.86 -16.49
C ARG A 31 13.47 26.96 -15.30
N ARG A 32 13.05 28.17 -14.98
CA ARG A 32 12.03 28.47 -13.97
C ARG A 32 10.67 28.63 -14.62
N PHE A 33 9.65 28.08 -13.98
CA PHE A 33 8.24 28.19 -14.33
C PHE A 33 7.49 28.77 -13.14
N ALA A 34 6.74 29.83 -13.38
CA ALA A 34 5.83 30.40 -12.40
C ALA A 34 4.47 29.67 -12.55
N LEU A 35 4.11 28.86 -11.55
CA LEU A 35 2.95 27.98 -11.53
C LEU A 35 1.93 28.46 -10.50
N GLU A 36 0.65 28.22 -10.76
CA GLU A 36 -0.45 28.61 -9.88
C GLU A 36 -0.72 27.55 -8.80
N ALA A 37 -0.50 26.28 -9.12
CA ALA A 37 -0.63 25.19 -8.15
C ALA A 37 0.46 25.24 -7.08
N SER A 38 0.10 24.81 -5.87
CA SER A 38 1.01 24.70 -4.73
C SER A 38 1.99 23.53 -4.90
N PRO A 39 3.10 23.50 -4.13
CA PRO A 39 4.05 22.39 -4.21
C PRO A 39 3.43 21.04 -3.88
N ALA A 40 2.48 21.01 -2.94
CA ALA A 40 1.75 19.81 -2.54
C ALA A 40 0.87 19.25 -3.67
N GLU A 41 0.19 20.13 -4.41
CA GLU A 41 -0.64 19.74 -5.56
C GLU A 41 0.21 19.28 -6.75
N LEU A 42 1.38 19.90 -6.97
CA LEU A 42 2.28 19.56 -8.08
C LEU A 42 3.07 18.27 -7.82
N TRP A 43 3.43 17.98 -6.56
CA TRP A 43 4.35 16.92 -6.21
C TRP A 43 3.94 15.53 -6.72
N PRO A 44 2.67 15.07 -6.61
CA PRO A 44 2.25 13.77 -7.15
C PRO A 44 2.56 13.60 -8.64
N PHE A 45 2.47 14.68 -9.43
CA PHE A 45 2.74 14.65 -10.87
C PHE A 45 4.23 14.77 -11.18
N LEU A 46 4.95 15.65 -10.49
CA LEU A 46 6.39 15.84 -10.76
C LEU A 46 7.24 14.69 -10.24
N SER A 47 6.78 14.01 -9.18
CA SER A 47 7.46 12.86 -8.59
C SER A 47 7.15 11.53 -9.29
N ASP A 48 6.13 11.47 -10.16
CA ASP A 48 5.93 10.36 -11.10
C ASP A 48 6.84 10.54 -12.32
N THR A 49 8.14 10.38 -12.05
CA THR A 49 9.20 10.64 -13.01
C THR A 49 9.11 9.72 -14.22
N SER A 50 8.56 8.51 -14.10
CA SER A 50 8.42 7.62 -15.25
C SER A 50 7.34 8.09 -16.22
N ARG A 51 6.13 8.41 -15.74
CA ARG A 51 5.07 8.94 -16.62
C ARG A 51 5.45 10.30 -17.20
N PHE A 52 6.05 11.15 -16.37
CA PHE A 52 6.50 12.46 -16.81
C PHE A 52 7.60 12.35 -17.88
N ASN A 53 8.61 11.49 -17.68
CA ASN A 53 9.65 11.25 -18.68
C ASN A 53 9.08 10.69 -19.99
N ARG A 54 8.07 9.83 -19.92
CA ARG A 54 7.35 9.33 -21.11
C ARG A 54 6.62 10.46 -21.83
N ALA A 55 5.92 11.34 -21.12
CA ALA A 55 5.23 12.50 -21.69
C ALA A 55 6.22 13.48 -22.35
N LEU A 56 7.45 13.58 -21.83
CA LEU A 56 8.54 14.35 -22.44
C LEU A 56 9.15 13.68 -23.68
N GLY A 57 8.75 12.46 -24.02
CA GLY A 57 9.28 11.69 -25.15
C GLY A 57 10.67 11.09 -24.90
N LEU A 58 11.07 10.92 -23.64
CA LEU A 58 12.35 10.29 -23.31
C LEU A 58 12.32 8.79 -23.61
N SER A 59 13.48 8.23 -23.92
CA SER A 59 13.61 6.82 -24.25
C SER A 59 13.39 5.93 -23.03
N ARG A 60 12.81 4.75 -23.29
CA ARG A 60 12.71 3.68 -22.28
C ARG A 60 14.09 3.28 -21.77
N MET A 61 14.15 2.95 -20.50
CA MET A 61 15.37 2.55 -19.79
C MET A 61 15.19 1.13 -19.26
N HIS A 62 16.30 0.41 -19.12
CA HIS A 62 16.34 -0.89 -18.49
C HIS A 62 17.22 -0.79 -17.26
N PHE A 63 16.74 -1.34 -16.15
CA PHE A 63 17.42 -1.28 -14.87
C PHE A 63 17.72 -2.69 -14.37
N GLU A 64 18.87 -2.83 -13.73
CA GLU A 64 19.35 -4.09 -13.16
C GLU A 64 20.07 -3.76 -11.85
N GLU A 65 19.60 -4.34 -10.75
CA GLU A 65 20.27 -4.28 -9.45
C GLU A 65 21.36 -5.36 -9.41
N ARG A 66 22.59 -4.98 -9.03
CA ARG A 66 23.71 -5.90 -8.83
C ARG A 66 24.55 -5.42 -7.67
N ASP A 67 24.71 -6.27 -6.65
CA ASP A 67 25.52 -5.99 -5.46
C ASP A 67 25.11 -4.68 -4.75
N GLY A 68 23.79 -4.42 -4.64
CA GLY A 68 23.28 -3.17 -4.03
C GLY A 68 23.40 -1.92 -4.91
N VAL A 69 23.92 -2.06 -6.13
CA VAL A 69 24.10 -0.96 -7.07
C VAL A 69 23.10 -1.06 -8.22
N MET A 70 22.42 0.05 -8.51
CA MET A 70 21.45 0.14 -9.59
C MET A 70 22.15 0.54 -10.91
N TYR A 71 22.09 -0.33 -11.91
CA TYR A 71 22.64 -0.08 -13.24
C TYR A 71 21.54 0.23 -14.24
N GLY A 72 21.71 1.29 -15.02
CA GLY A 72 20.78 1.70 -16.07
C GLY A 72 21.37 1.54 -17.47
N ARG A 73 20.53 1.17 -18.43
CA ARG A 73 20.88 1.13 -19.85
C ARG A 73 19.75 1.72 -20.69
N SER A 74 20.09 2.48 -21.73
CA SER A 74 19.12 2.97 -22.71
C SER A 74 19.75 3.17 -24.08
N ARG A 75 18.92 3.24 -25.12
CA ARG A 75 19.36 3.58 -26.48
C ARG A 75 18.72 4.89 -26.91
N ASN A 76 19.51 5.96 -26.89
CA ASN A 76 19.04 7.31 -27.19
C ASN A 76 19.62 7.70 -28.56
N ALA A 77 18.77 8.05 -29.53
CA ALA A 77 19.19 8.38 -30.89
C ALA A 77 20.16 7.35 -31.51
N GLY A 78 19.95 6.06 -31.24
CA GLY A 78 20.80 4.96 -31.73
C GLY A 78 22.11 4.74 -30.97
N ILE A 79 22.48 5.62 -30.04
CA ILE A 79 23.67 5.48 -29.19
C ILE A 79 23.30 4.65 -27.96
N LEU A 80 24.10 3.64 -27.64
CA LEU A 80 23.96 2.90 -26.39
C LEU A 80 24.55 3.70 -25.23
N HIS A 81 23.75 3.91 -24.21
CA HIS A 81 24.13 4.50 -22.94
C HIS A 81 24.05 3.44 -21.85
N SER A 82 25.03 3.45 -20.95
CA SER A 82 24.99 2.69 -19.71
C SER A 82 25.57 3.53 -18.58
N TRP A 83 25.03 3.35 -17.38
CA TRP A 83 25.40 4.11 -16.20
C TRP A 83 25.11 3.35 -14.90
N VAL A 84 25.70 3.86 -13.84
CA VAL A 84 25.34 3.58 -12.45
C VAL A 84 24.46 4.72 -11.95
N GLU A 85 23.35 4.40 -11.31
CA GLU A 85 22.52 5.36 -10.56
C GLU A 85 23.13 5.60 -9.18
N VAL A 86 23.38 6.86 -8.88
CA VAL A 86 23.66 7.28 -7.50
C VAL A 86 22.31 7.37 -6.78
N PRO A 87 22.19 6.92 -5.52
CA PRO A 87 20.95 7.02 -4.76
C PRO A 87 20.36 8.42 -4.86
N TRP A 88 19.11 8.48 -5.31
CA TRP A 88 18.40 9.75 -5.48
C TRP A 88 18.16 10.38 -4.12
N THR A 89 18.22 11.70 -4.06
CA THR A 89 17.86 12.44 -2.85
C THR A 89 16.66 13.32 -3.13
N TRP A 90 15.75 13.42 -2.16
CA TRP A 90 14.60 14.29 -2.27
C TRP A 90 14.12 14.77 -0.91
N VAL A 91 13.35 15.84 -0.97
CA VAL A 91 12.47 16.30 0.09
C VAL A 91 11.14 16.55 -0.59
N ALA A 92 10.10 15.83 -0.16
CA ALA A 92 8.76 15.94 -0.73
C ALA A 92 8.33 17.41 -0.79
N GLU A 93 7.69 17.78 -1.89
CA GLU A 93 7.17 19.14 -2.13
C GLU A 93 8.25 20.23 -2.19
N ARG A 94 9.54 19.88 -2.28
CA ARG A 94 10.64 20.87 -2.30
C ARG A 94 11.70 20.57 -3.33
N THR A 95 12.29 19.38 -3.28
CA THR A 95 13.44 19.08 -4.15
C THR A 95 13.53 17.61 -4.51
N LEU A 96 14.03 17.34 -5.71
CA LEU A 96 14.37 16.02 -6.18
C LEU A 96 15.67 16.13 -6.98
N THR A 97 16.66 15.32 -6.62
CA THR A 97 17.97 15.31 -7.24
C THR A 97 18.32 13.90 -7.72
N SER A 98 18.82 13.83 -8.94
CA SER A 98 19.29 12.61 -9.59
C SER A 98 20.70 12.78 -10.13
N ILE A 99 21.55 11.76 -9.94
CA ILE A 99 22.92 11.73 -10.46
C ILE A 99 23.16 10.37 -11.12
N ARG A 100 23.73 10.40 -12.32
CA ARG A 100 24.10 9.20 -13.10
C ARG A 100 25.55 9.25 -13.50
N LEU A 101 26.28 8.18 -13.22
CA LEU A 101 27.69 8.00 -13.59
C LEU A 101 27.76 7.05 -14.78
N TYR A 102 28.04 7.59 -15.96
CA TYR A 102 28.02 6.83 -17.20
C TYR A 102 29.34 6.14 -17.45
N ASP A 103 29.32 4.84 -17.75
CA ASP A 103 30.45 4.11 -18.31
C ASP A 103 30.45 4.14 -19.85
N ARG A 104 29.27 4.28 -20.50
CA ARG A 104 29.11 4.48 -21.96
C ARG A 104 28.16 5.62 -22.33
N GLY A 105 28.33 6.19 -23.53
CA GLY A 105 27.47 7.24 -24.09
C GLY A 105 28.12 8.63 -24.18
N ALA A 106 27.35 9.67 -24.47
CA ALA A 106 27.89 11.04 -24.61
C ALA A 106 28.37 11.69 -23.28
N PRO A 107 27.63 11.62 -22.17
CA PRO A 107 28.07 12.20 -20.88
C PRO A 107 28.91 11.21 -20.06
N ARG A 108 29.83 11.71 -19.23
CA ARG A 108 30.44 10.98 -18.09
C ARG A 108 29.56 11.05 -16.85
N VAL A 109 28.94 12.20 -16.62
CA VAL A 109 28.03 12.45 -15.50
C VAL A 109 26.79 13.16 -16.03
N ALA A 110 25.61 12.76 -15.58
CA ALA A 110 24.40 13.57 -15.70
C ALA A 110 23.85 13.88 -14.31
N ARG A 111 23.32 15.09 -14.16
CA ARG A 111 22.69 15.59 -12.95
C ARG A 111 21.37 16.26 -13.31
N GLY A 112 20.31 15.90 -12.62
CA GLY A 112 18.99 16.54 -12.73
C GLY A 112 18.54 17.06 -11.37
N ILE A 113 18.01 18.27 -11.31
CA ILE A 113 17.44 18.85 -10.09
C ILE A 113 16.07 19.44 -10.40
N TYR A 114 15.09 19.10 -9.59
CA TYR A 114 13.83 19.80 -9.46
C TYR A 114 13.87 20.59 -8.17
N GLN A 115 13.47 21.86 -8.24
CA GLN A 115 13.32 22.75 -7.10
C GLN A 115 11.92 23.36 -7.16
N LEU A 116 11.15 23.20 -6.09
CA LEU A 116 9.84 23.79 -5.90
C LEU A 116 9.98 24.81 -4.77
N ASP A 117 9.85 26.08 -5.11
CA ASP A 117 9.84 27.17 -4.13
C ASP A 117 8.40 27.70 -3.99
N PRO A 118 7.76 27.60 -2.82
CA PRO A 118 6.42 28.14 -2.62
C PRO A 118 6.46 29.67 -2.74
N ARG A 119 5.40 30.24 -3.32
CA ARG A 119 5.20 31.68 -3.45
C ARG A 119 4.19 32.19 -2.40
N ASP A 120 4.27 33.48 -2.09
CA ASP A 120 3.39 34.13 -1.11
C ASP A 120 1.91 34.11 -1.51
N ASP A 121 1.61 33.99 -2.81
CA ASP A 121 0.26 33.89 -3.35
C ASP A 121 -0.28 32.45 -3.42
N GLY A 122 0.44 31.49 -2.84
CA GLY A 122 0.06 30.07 -2.79
C GLY A 122 0.55 29.24 -3.99
N GLY A 123 1.09 29.89 -5.04
CA GLY A 123 1.65 29.21 -6.20
C GLY A 123 3.07 28.67 -5.98
N THR A 124 3.70 28.20 -7.05
CA THR A 124 5.05 27.60 -7.00
C THR A 124 5.97 28.17 -8.09
N ASP A 125 7.18 28.55 -7.71
CA ASP A 125 8.29 28.72 -8.64
C ASP A 125 9.01 27.38 -8.82
N PHE A 126 8.65 26.68 -9.89
CA PHE A 126 9.26 25.40 -10.24
C PHE A 126 10.49 25.61 -11.12
N THR A 127 11.68 25.27 -10.61
CA THR A 127 12.92 25.30 -11.38
C THR A 127 13.38 23.89 -11.71
N VAL A 128 13.52 23.59 -13.00
CA VAL A 128 14.15 22.35 -13.49
C VAL A 128 15.56 22.65 -13.98
N TYR A 129 16.49 21.76 -13.67
CA TYR A 129 17.88 21.85 -14.09
C TYR A 129 18.38 20.53 -14.65
N PHE A 130 19.19 20.64 -15.70
CA PHE A 130 19.97 19.54 -16.25
C PHE A 130 21.41 19.95 -16.47
N GLY A 131 22.32 19.15 -15.95
CA GLY A 131 23.76 19.31 -16.10
C GLY A 131 24.42 18.03 -16.57
N PHE A 132 25.31 18.14 -17.56
CA PHE A 132 26.04 17.01 -18.11
C PHE A 132 27.53 17.30 -18.23
N ILE A 133 28.38 16.40 -17.73
CA ILE A 133 29.83 16.47 -17.96
C ILE A 133 30.15 15.65 -19.22
N PRO A 134 30.58 16.26 -20.33
CA PRO A 134 30.84 15.57 -21.59
C PRO A 134 32.11 14.68 -21.53
N ARG A 135 32.14 13.60 -22.32
CA ARG A 135 33.38 12.82 -22.54
C ARG A 135 34.44 13.53 -23.37
N GLY A 136 34.04 14.48 -24.22
CA GLY A 136 34.92 15.16 -25.17
C GLY A 136 34.25 16.33 -25.87
N PHE A 137 34.97 16.95 -26.81
CA PHE A 137 34.53 18.16 -27.50
C PHE A 137 33.24 17.97 -28.31
N TRP A 138 33.17 16.91 -29.13
CA TRP A 138 31.98 16.62 -29.94
C TRP A 138 30.75 16.27 -29.08
N GLN A 139 30.96 15.52 -28.00
CA GLN A 139 29.90 15.21 -27.03
C GLN A 139 29.40 16.46 -26.32
N ARG A 140 30.28 17.45 -26.02
CA ARG A 140 29.87 18.74 -25.45
C ARG A 140 28.87 19.47 -26.35
N TRP A 141 29.12 19.49 -27.65
CA TRP A 141 28.22 20.11 -28.62
C TRP A 141 26.88 19.37 -28.70
N LEU A 142 26.90 18.03 -28.79
CA LEU A 142 25.69 17.21 -28.78
C LEU A 142 24.85 17.42 -27.51
N LEU A 143 25.48 17.44 -26.34
CA LEU A 143 24.80 17.61 -25.05
C LEU A 143 24.18 19.01 -24.90
N ARG A 144 24.80 20.06 -25.48
CA ARG A 144 24.19 21.40 -25.51
C ARG A 144 22.85 21.41 -26.25
N ILE A 145 22.79 20.73 -27.39
CA ILE A 145 21.54 20.59 -28.17
C ILE A 145 20.53 19.74 -27.37
N ALA A 146 20.98 18.63 -26.81
CA ALA A 146 20.13 17.73 -26.03
C ALA A 146 19.48 18.44 -24.82
N VAL A 147 20.24 19.21 -24.04
CA VAL A 147 19.73 20.02 -22.91
C VAL A 147 18.65 20.99 -23.37
N GLY A 148 18.88 21.72 -24.46
CA GLY A 148 17.88 22.64 -25.01
C GLY A 148 16.60 21.93 -25.44
N SER A 149 16.73 20.75 -26.06
CA SER A 149 15.59 19.92 -26.46
C SER A 149 14.79 19.42 -25.25
N ILE A 150 15.47 18.95 -24.20
CA ILE A 150 14.83 18.49 -22.96
C ILE A 150 14.05 19.64 -22.32
N LEU A 151 14.68 20.80 -22.08
CA LEU A 151 13.99 21.96 -21.48
C LEU A 151 12.83 22.48 -22.33
N SER A 152 12.91 22.33 -23.65
CA SER A 152 11.79 22.64 -24.56
C SER A 152 10.62 21.67 -24.41
N GLY A 153 10.89 20.39 -24.14
CA GLY A 153 9.86 19.42 -23.76
C GLY A 153 9.15 19.83 -22.46
N TYR A 154 9.92 20.22 -21.43
CA TYR A 154 9.35 20.71 -20.17
C TYR A 154 8.41 21.89 -20.38
N ALA A 155 8.80 22.87 -21.19
CA ALA A 155 7.95 24.03 -21.46
C ALA A 155 6.61 23.70 -22.14
N LYS A 156 6.49 22.54 -22.79
CA LYS A 156 5.22 22.07 -23.37
C LYS A 156 4.35 21.33 -22.37
N VAL A 157 4.97 20.57 -21.46
CA VAL A 157 4.25 19.67 -20.55
C VAL A 157 3.87 20.38 -19.25
N ILE A 158 4.75 21.19 -18.68
CA ILE A 158 4.54 21.83 -17.35
C ILE A 158 3.23 22.63 -17.24
N PRO A 159 2.78 23.40 -18.24
CA PRO A 159 1.48 24.08 -18.15
C PRO A 159 0.28 23.12 -18.01
N GLN A 160 0.37 21.92 -18.58
CA GLN A 160 -0.67 20.89 -18.45
C GLN A 160 -0.67 20.28 -17.05
N VAL A 161 0.52 20.16 -16.45
CA VAL A 161 0.69 19.69 -15.06
C VAL A 161 0.07 20.68 -14.08
N ASP A 162 0.34 21.97 -14.26
CA ASP A 162 -0.22 23.03 -13.42
C ASP A 162 -1.76 23.06 -13.49
N ALA A 163 -2.33 22.96 -14.69
CA ALA A 163 -3.77 22.87 -14.87
C ALA A 163 -4.37 21.62 -14.20
N ALA A 164 -3.79 20.45 -14.44
CA ALA A 164 -4.28 19.19 -13.85
C ALA A 164 -4.18 19.19 -12.32
N ALA A 165 -3.12 19.77 -11.76
CA ALA A 165 -2.92 19.88 -10.33
C ALA A 165 -4.01 20.74 -9.67
N ARG A 166 -4.36 21.89 -10.27
CA ARG A 166 -5.44 22.78 -9.78
C ARG A 166 -6.83 22.15 -9.86
N GLU A 167 -7.07 21.32 -10.86
CA GLU A 167 -8.36 20.66 -11.06
C GLU A 167 -8.51 19.38 -10.22
N ALA A 168 -7.50 19.03 -9.40
CA ALA A 168 -7.40 17.73 -8.73
C ALA A 168 -7.67 16.56 -9.69
N ALA A 169 -7.28 16.74 -10.96
CA ALA A 169 -7.58 15.80 -12.03
C ALA A 169 -6.66 14.58 -11.95
N SER A 170 -7.08 13.48 -12.60
CA SER A 170 -6.19 12.34 -12.84
C SER A 170 -4.90 12.78 -13.56
N SER A 171 -3.82 12.03 -13.38
CA SER A 171 -2.50 12.32 -13.98
C SER A 171 -2.62 12.78 -15.46
N PRO A 172 -2.08 13.96 -15.83
CA PRO A 172 -2.15 14.46 -17.22
C PRO A 172 -1.29 13.64 -18.17
N TYR A 173 -0.53 12.68 -17.65
CA TYR A 173 0.37 11.82 -18.42
C TYR A 173 -0.24 10.48 -18.79
N LEU A 174 -1.50 10.23 -18.42
CA LEU A 174 -2.20 9.00 -18.77
C LEU A 174 -2.30 8.91 -20.29
N LEU A 175 -1.71 7.85 -20.84
CA LEU A 175 -1.75 7.58 -22.27
C LEU A 175 -2.49 6.26 -22.47
N PRO A 176 -3.58 6.26 -23.25
CA PRO A 176 -4.28 5.01 -23.53
C PRO A 176 -3.33 4.06 -24.26
N PRO A 177 -3.36 2.77 -23.93
CA PRO A 177 -2.59 1.77 -24.61
C PRO A 177 -3.12 1.59 -26.04
N PRO A 178 -2.38 0.89 -26.93
CA PRO A 178 -2.95 0.47 -28.21
C PRO A 178 -4.30 -0.23 -28.00
N PRO A 179 -5.28 -0.02 -28.91
CA PRO A 179 -6.58 -0.64 -28.80
C PRO A 179 -6.44 -2.17 -28.80
N LEU A 180 -7.31 -2.85 -28.06
CA LEU A 180 -7.35 -4.31 -28.08
C LEU A 180 -7.68 -4.82 -29.49
N PRO A 181 -7.11 -5.96 -29.91
CA PRO A 181 -7.62 -6.70 -31.06
C PRO A 181 -9.13 -6.92 -30.92
N PRO A 182 -9.92 -6.89 -32.02
CA PRO A 182 -11.38 -7.06 -31.95
C PRO A 182 -11.81 -8.28 -31.15
N GLU A 183 -11.16 -9.43 -31.37
CA GLU A 183 -11.44 -10.68 -30.65
C GLU A 183 -11.19 -10.56 -29.13
N SER A 184 -10.07 -9.96 -28.71
CA SER A 184 -9.78 -9.73 -27.29
C SER A 184 -10.77 -8.75 -26.66
N SER A 185 -11.19 -7.72 -27.40
CA SER A 185 -12.18 -6.76 -26.95
C SER A 185 -13.55 -7.41 -26.74
N GLU A 186 -14.01 -8.20 -27.72
CA GLU A 186 -15.26 -8.97 -27.61
C GLU A 186 -15.22 -9.96 -26.45
N ARG A 187 -14.09 -10.65 -26.25
CA ARG A 187 -13.87 -11.55 -25.12
C ARG A 187 -13.93 -10.80 -23.79
N ALA A 188 -13.23 -9.67 -23.64
CA ALA A 188 -13.27 -8.87 -22.42
C ALA A 188 -14.70 -8.41 -22.09
N VAL A 189 -15.45 -7.93 -23.08
CA VAL A 189 -16.85 -7.54 -22.93
C VAL A 189 -17.71 -8.73 -22.51
N ALA A 190 -17.52 -9.91 -23.12
CA ALA A 190 -18.28 -11.12 -22.77
C ALA A 190 -18.00 -11.59 -21.33
N LEU A 191 -16.74 -11.54 -20.90
CA LEU A 191 -16.34 -11.87 -19.52
C LEU A 191 -16.96 -10.89 -18.51
N CYS A 192 -16.91 -9.58 -18.77
CA CYS A 192 -17.57 -8.59 -17.91
C CYS A 192 -19.09 -8.79 -17.83
N ARG A 193 -19.76 -9.12 -18.94
CA ARG A 193 -21.19 -9.49 -18.91
C ARG A 193 -21.44 -10.76 -18.09
N SER A 194 -20.53 -11.71 -18.10
CA SER A 194 -20.64 -12.95 -17.33
C SER A 194 -20.56 -12.70 -15.83
N ILE A 195 -19.61 -11.87 -15.37
CA ILE A 195 -19.47 -11.58 -13.92
C ILE A 195 -20.66 -10.78 -13.39
N VAL A 196 -21.25 -9.86 -14.18
CA VAL A 196 -22.49 -9.16 -13.81
C VAL A 196 -23.66 -10.15 -13.62
N LYS A 197 -23.77 -11.17 -14.48
CA LYS A 197 -24.78 -12.23 -14.31
C LYS A 197 -24.57 -13.08 -13.05
N GLN A 198 -23.35 -13.09 -12.50
CA GLN A 198 -23.02 -13.78 -11.24
C GLN A 198 -23.29 -12.90 -10.00
N GLY A 199 -23.82 -11.69 -10.18
CA GLY A 199 -24.19 -10.80 -9.07
C GLY A 199 -23.18 -9.69 -8.79
N VAL A 200 -22.11 -9.55 -9.59
CA VAL A 200 -21.18 -8.42 -9.48
C VAL A 200 -21.88 -7.12 -9.86
N GLU A 201 -21.62 -6.07 -9.09
CA GLU A 201 -22.14 -4.73 -9.33
C GLU A 201 -21.71 -4.22 -10.72
N LYS A 202 -22.67 -3.70 -11.48
CA LYS A 202 -22.48 -3.38 -12.90
C LYS A 202 -21.52 -2.20 -13.10
N SER A 203 -21.62 -1.16 -12.28
CA SER A 203 -20.73 0.00 -12.38
C SER A 203 -19.26 -0.37 -12.14
N ALA A 204 -18.97 -1.28 -11.20
CA ALA A 204 -17.65 -1.83 -10.97
C ALA A 204 -17.15 -2.67 -12.17
N ALA A 205 -18.01 -3.52 -12.74
CA ALA A 205 -17.67 -4.31 -13.92
C ALA A 205 -17.45 -3.44 -15.18
N ASP A 206 -18.23 -2.38 -15.36
CA ASP A 206 -18.09 -1.42 -16.47
C ASP A 206 -16.79 -0.63 -16.34
N ARG A 207 -16.43 -0.18 -15.12
CA ARG A 207 -15.14 0.48 -14.84
C ARG A 207 -13.94 -0.44 -15.02
N LEU A 208 -14.07 -1.71 -14.64
CA LEU A 208 -13.04 -2.71 -14.89
C LEU A 208 -12.83 -2.94 -16.40
N LEU A 209 -13.91 -3.02 -17.17
CA LEU A 209 -13.82 -3.14 -18.62
C LEU A 209 -13.12 -1.94 -19.25
N GLU A 210 -13.50 -0.72 -18.85
CA GLU A 210 -12.85 0.51 -19.28
C GLU A 210 -11.35 0.48 -18.96
N LEU A 211 -10.97 0.12 -17.74
CA LEU A 211 -9.58 -0.01 -17.33
C LEU A 211 -8.80 -0.97 -18.25
N VAL A 212 -9.31 -2.19 -18.49
CA VAL A 212 -8.64 -3.18 -19.34
C VAL A 212 -8.49 -2.69 -20.79
N GLN A 213 -9.45 -1.90 -21.27
CA GLN A 213 -9.46 -1.39 -22.64
C GLN A 213 -8.54 -0.17 -22.83
N THR A 214 -8.58 0.79 -21.92
CA THR A 214 -7.97 2.13 -22.10
C THR A 214 -7.01 2.55 -20.98
N GLY A 215 -6.83 1.72 -19.95
CA GLY A 215 -5.96 2.01 -18.81
C GLY A 215 -4.48 2.09 -19.19
N ASP A 216 -3.78 3.02 -18.56
CA ASP A 216 -2.36 3.23 -18.81
C ASP A 216 -1.56 1.92 -18.60
N PRO A 217 -0.64 1.54 -19.50
CA PRO A 217 0.16 0.34 -19.32
C PRO A 217 0.86 0.24 -17.96
N MET A 218 1.27 1.37 -17.36
CA MET A 218 1.91 1.38 -16.06
C MET A 218 0.96 1.08 -14.90
N ASP A 219 -0.34 1.39 -15.06
CA ASP A 219 -1.38 1.01 -14.09
C ASP A 219 -1.82 -0.44 -14.29
N LEU A 220 -1.93 -0.88 -15.54
CA LEU A 220 -2.29 -2.26 -15.89
C LEU A 220 -1.21 -3.29 -15.53
N ALA A 221 0.05 -2.85 -15.44
CA ALA A 221 1.20 -3.70 -15.16
C ALA A 221 1.23 -4.20 -13.70
N ARG A 222 0.50 -3.53 -12.80
CA ARG A 222 0.32 -3.91 -11.40
C ARG A 222 -0.85 -3.13 -10.81
N ILE A 223 -2.03 -3.73 -10.83
CA ILE A 223 -3.27 -3.06 -10.41
C ILE A 223 -3.45 -3.23 -8.90
N ARG A 224 -3.47 -2.11 -8.17
CA ARG A 224 -3.87 -2.05 -6.76
C ARG A 224 -5.35 -1.66 -6.68
N VAL A 225 -6.16 -2.55 -6.12
CA VAL A 225 -7.63 -2.42 -6.16
C VAL A 225 -8.17 -1.35 -5.20
N LEU A 226 -7.57 -1.16 -4.03
CA LEU A 226 -8.10 -0.22 -3.02
C LEU A 226 -7.97 1.27 -3.45
N PRO A 227 -6.81 1.73 -3.96
CA PRO A 227 -6.69 3.10 -4.48
C PRO A 227 -7.62 3.33 -5.68
N LEU A 228 -7.82 2.30 -6.49
CA LEU A 228 -8.66 2.36 -7.67
C LEU A 228 -10.15 2.51 -7.30
N ALA A 229 -10.62 1.81 -6.27
CA ALA A 229 -11.98 1.96 -5.75
C ALA A 229 -12.26 3.41 -5.31
N ARG A 230 -11.31 4.01 -4.57
CA ARG A 230 -11.37 5.43 -4.20
C ARG A 230 -11.39 6.36 -5.42
N GLN A 231 -10.55 6.10 -6.42
CA GLN A 231 -10.53 6.87 -7.66
C GLN A 231 -11.85 6.77 -8.43
N TRP A 232 -12.50 5.61 -8.40
CA TRP A 232 -13.79 5.39 -9.06
C TRP A 232 -14.99 5.91 -8.26
N GLY A 233 -14.80 6.24 -6.97
CA GLY A 233 -15.87 6.63 -6.07
C GLY A 233 -16.84 5.49 -5.77
N LEU A 234 -16.38 4.24 -5.84
CA LEU A 234 -17.17 3.03 -5.60
C LEU A 234 -16.77 2.39 -4.26
N GLN A 235 -17.64 1.53 -3.71
CA GLN A 235 -17.31 0.82 -2.47
C GLN A 235 -16.18 -0.19 -2.72
N GLU A 236 -15.23 -0.27 -1.80
CA GLU A 236 -14.05 -1.13 -1.95
C GLU A 236 -14.41 -2.61 -2.16
N GLU A 237 -15.50 -3.07 -1.52
CA GLU A 237 -16.01 -4.44 -1.63
C GLU A 237 -16.60 -4.76 -3.01
N GLU A 238 -17.35 -3.81 -3.60
CA GLU A 238 -17.93 -3.97 -4.93
C GLU A 238 -16.83 -4.12 -5.98
N VAL A 239 -15.79 -3.28 -5.86
CA VAL A 239 -14.64 -3.30 -6.75
C VAL A 239 -13.79 -4.56 -6.52
N LEU A 240 -13.51 -4.94 -5.27
CA LEU A 240 -12.79 -6.18 -4.98
C LEU A 240 -13.54 -7.41 -5.50
N SER A 241 -14.86 -7.47 -5.29
CA SER A 241 -15.71 -8.54 -5.83
C SER A 241 -15.60 -8.62 -7.36
N ALA A 242 -15.70 -7.49 -8.06
CA ALA A 242 -15.53 -7.46 -9.51
C ALA A 242 -14.16 -8.01 -9.96
N PHE A 243 -13.09 -7.63 -9.27
CA PHE A 243 -11.73 -8.09 -9.57
C PHE A 243 -11.54 -9.59 -9.32
N LEU A 244 -12.13 -10.13 -8.25
CA LEU A 244 -12.07 -11.56 -7.93
C LEU A 244 -12.84 -12.40 -8.94
N HIS A 245 -14.07 -12.02 -9.27
CA HIS A 245 -14.85 -12.69 -10.31
C HIS A 245 -14.18 -12.58 -11.68
N ALA A 246 -13.60 -11.43 -12.02
CA ALA A 246 -12.85 -11.25 -13.25
C ALA A 246 -11.58 -12.11 -13.33
N THR A 247 -10.91 -12.30 -12.20
CA THR A 247 -9.77 -13.23 -12.09
C THR A 247 -10.23 -14.66 -12.35
N ARG A 248 -11.30 -15.12 -11.68
CA ARG A 248 -11.86 -16.46 -11.90
C ARG A 248 -12.36 -16.67 -13.32
N ALA A 249 -12.87 -15.62 -13.97
CA ALA A 249 -13.32 -15.64 -15.35
C ALA A 249 -12.17 -15.61 -16.39
N GLY A 250 -10.92 -15.36 -15.96
CA GLY A 250 -9.74 -15.27 -16.83
C GLY A 250 -9.60 -13.93 -17.56
N LEU A 251 -10.24 -12.88 -17.07
CA LEU A 251 -10.00 -11.49 -17.52
C LEU A 251 -8.74 -10.92 -16.85
N LEU A 252 -8.58 -11.22 -15.56
CA LEU A 252 -7.44 -10.82 -14.73
C LEU A 252 -6.67 -12.06 -14.23
N ALA A 253 -5.49 -11.81 -13.69
CA ALA A 253 -4.74 -12.72 -12.85
C ALA A 253 -4.46 -12.04 -11.50
N LEU A 254 -4.29 -12.84 -10.45
CA LEU A 254 -3.89 -12.38 -9.12
C LEU A 254 -2.43 -12.76 -8.85
N SER A 255 -1.69 -11.88 -8.18
CA SER A 255 -0.35 -12.17 -7.67
C SER A 255 -0.23 -11.86 -6.18
N TRP A 256 0.69 -12.58 -5.53
CA TRP A 256 1.18 -12.34 -4.18
C TRP A 256 2.56 -11.72 -4.28
N ASP A 257 2.64 -10.42 -4.05
CA ASP A 257 3.87 -9.67 -4.19
C ASP A 257 4.56 -9.60 -2.83
N VAL A 258 5.79 -10.10 -2.75
CA VAL A 258 6.66 -9.85 -1.60
C VAL A 258 7.23 -8.45 -1.74
N VAL A 259 6.89 -7.57 -0.82
CA VAL A 259 7.18 -6.15 -0.86
C VAL A 259 8.15 -5.79 0.26
N CYS A 260 9.21 -5.05 -0.08
CA CYS A 260 10.16 -4.53 0.92
C CYS A 260 9.44 -3.57 1.91
N PRO A 261 9.56 -3.77 3.23
CA PRO A 261 8.89 -2.94 4.23
C PRO A 261 9.38 -1.48 4.24
N HIS A 262 10.60 -1.23 3.76
CA HIS A 262 11.18 0.11 3.71
C HIS A 262 10.80 0.87 2.44
N CYS A 263 11.14 0.35 1.25
CA CYS A 263 10.92 1.08 0.00
C CYS A 263 9.64 0.71 -0.75
N ARG A 264 8.90 -0.29 -0.27
CA ARG A 264 7.71 -0.87 -0.94
C ARG A 264 7.95 -1.36 -2.37
N GLY A 265 9.19 -1.65 -2.71
CA GLY A 265 9.53 -2.29 -3.98
C GLY A 265 9.18 -3.77 -3.94
N VAL A 266 8.55 -4.27 -5.01
CA VAL A 266 8.31 -5.71 -5.21
C VAL A 266 9.65 -6.42 -5.35
N ARG A 267 9.85 -7.49 -4.57
CA ARG A 267 11.06 -8.31 -4.52
C ARG A 267 10.83 -9.70 -5.07
N ALA A 268 9.62 -10.21 -4.95
CA ALA A 268 9.16 -11.40 -5.65
C ALA A 268 7.69 -11.21 -6.02
N GLU A 269 7.30 -11.71 -7.19
CA GLU A 269 5.92 -11.81 -7.64
C GLU A 269 5.65 -13.30 -7.87
N VAL A 270 4.64 -13.85 -7.17
CA VAL A 270 4.24 -15.26 -7.32
C VAL A 270 2.74 -15.37 -7.51
N HIS A 271 2.27 -16.40 -8.21
CA HIS A 271 0.85 -16.55 -8.53
C HIS A 271 0.11 -17.46 -7.55
N THR A 272 0.84 -18.26 -6.79
CA THR A 272 0.27 -19.08 -5.72
C THR A 272 0.87 -18.71 -4.38
N LEU A 273 0.06 -18.75 -3.33
CA LEU A 273 0.52 -18.45 -1.98
C LEU A 273 1.60 -19.43 -1.49
N GLY A 274 1.62 -20.65 -2.05
CA GLY A 274 2.62 -21.69 -1.80
C GLY A 274 4.04 -21.34 -2.21
N GLU A 275 4.17 -20.46 -3.20
CA GLU A 275 5.46 -20.07 -3.78
C GLU A 275 6.07 -18.86 -3.07
N VAL A 276 5.35 -18.26 -2.11
CA VAL A 276 5.86 -17.10 -1.37
C VAL A 276 7.11 -17.51 -0.58
N PRO A 277 8.28 -16.89 -0.84
CA PRO A 277 9.49 -17.21 -0.10
C PRO A 277 9.35 -16.78 1.36
N ARG A 278 9.88 -17.56 2.31
CA ARG A 278 9.82 -17.22 3.75
C ARG A 278 10.59 -15.95 4.12
N ARG A 279 11.59 -15.58 3.33
CA ARG A 279 12.41 -14.39 3.54
C ARG A 279 12.50 -13.60 2.26
N GLY A 280 12.36 -12.29 2.39
CA GLY A 280 12.69 -11.33 1.34
C GLY A 280 14.02 -10.66 1.63
N SER A 281 14.69 -10.24 0.57
CA SER A 281 15.85 -9.36 0.66
C SER A 281 15.64 -8.16 -0.25
N CYS A 282 16.19 -7.01 0.13
CA CYS A 282 16.13 -5.79 -0.64
C CYS A 282 17.50 -5.15 -0.70
N GLU A 283 18.25 -5.40 -1.78
CA GLU A 283 19.61 -4.90 -1.96
C GLU A 283 19.68 -3.37 -1.91
N VAL A 284 18.71 -2.66 -2.51
CA VAL A 284 18.64 -1.18 -2.47
C VAL A 284 18.46 -0.62 -1.07
N CYS A 285 17.78 -1.35 -0.19
CA CYS A 285 17.59 -0.93 1.19
C CYS A 285 18.60 -1.55 2.13
N ALA A 286 19.43 -2.48 1.65
CA ALA A 286 20.35 -3.29 2.43
C ALA A 286 19.67 -3.96 3.66
N ILE A 287 18.49 -4.55 3.45
CA ILE A 287 17.77 -5.29 4.49
C ILE A 287 17.37 -6.68 4.03
N ASP A 288 17.34 -7.60 5.00
CA ASP A 288 16.61 -8.85 4.93
C ASP A 288 15.38 -8.74 5.83
N PHE A 289 14.27 -9.36 5.44
CA PHE A 289 13.02 -9.30 6.19
C PHE A 289 12.24 -10.61 6.08
N ASP A 290 11.46 -10.89 7.11
CA ASP A 290 10.60 -12.06 7.16
C ASP A 290 9.26 -11.77 6.47
N THR A 291 8.78 -12.72 5.66
CA THR A 291 7.51 -12.55 4.93
C THR A 291 6.30 -12.92 5.78
N ASP A 292 6.53 -13.40 7.00
CA ASP A 292 5.48 -13.59 8.02
C ASP A 292 4.99 -12.25 8.63
N SER A 293 5.69 -11.15 8.35
CA SER A 293 5.23 -9.84 8.81
C SER A 293 3.97 -9.39 8.05
N GLU A 294 3.05 -8.72 8.76
CA GLU A 294 1.74 -8.27 8.24
C GLU A 294 1.84 -7.41 6.97
N SER A 295 3.02 -6.85 6.72
CA SER A 295 3.27 -5.85 5.69
C SER A 295 4.13 -6.31 4.52
N ALA A 296 4.72 -7.51 4.61
CA ALA A 296 5.64 -8.02 3.60
C ALA A 296 4.94 -8.55 2.35
N ILE A 297 3.63 -8.82 2.41
CA ILE A 297 2.89 -9.36 1.25
C ILE A 297 1.76 -8.41 0.87
N GLU A 298 1.71 -8.05 -0.40
CA GLU A 298 0.63 -7.29 -1.02
C GLU A 298 -0.01 -8.13 -2.13
N VAL A 299 -1.33 -8.14 -2.19
CA VAL A 299 -2.08 -8.75 -3.28
C VAL A 299 -2.26 -7.71 -4.37
N ALA A 300 -1.86 -8.06 -5.59
CA ALA A 300 -2.06 -7.24 -6.78
C ALA A 300 -2.81 -8.03 -7.87
N PHE A 301 -3.35 -7.30 -8.83
CA PHE A 301 -4.02 -7.86 -9.98
C PHE A 301 -3.33 -7.43 -11.28
N HIS A 302 -3.43 -8.27 -12.28
CA HIS A 302 -2.82 -8.06 -13.60
C HIS A 302 -3.83 -8.38 -14.68
N VAL A 303 -3.75 -7.71 -15.82
CA VAL A 303 -4.57 -8.11 -16.98
C VAL A 303 -4.06 -9.46 -17.49
N HIS A 304 -4.95 -10.43 -17.69
CA HIS A 304 -4.53 -11.74 -18.14
C HIS A 304 -3.91 -11.64 -19.56
N PRO A 305 -2.75 -12.28 -19.84
CA PRO A 305 -2.07 -12.14 -21.13
C PRO A 305 -2.91 -12.54 -22.35
N SER A 306 -3.89 -13.45 -22.17
CA SER A 306 -4.81 -13.82 -23.25
C SER A 306 -5.78 -12.69 -23.65
N ILE A 307 -5.85 -11.62 -22.87
CA ILE A 307 -6.63 -10.41 -23.16
C ILE A 307 -5.70 -9.31 -23.66
N ARG A 308 -4.62 -9.04 -22.92
CA ARG A 308 -3.64 -8.01 -23.24
C ARG A 308 -2.28 -8.36 -22.64
N GLU A 309 -1.23 -8.33 -23.46
CA GLU A 309 0.14 -8.29 -22.94
C GLU A 309 0.46 -6.86 -22.47
N VAL A 310 0.84 -6.72 -21.21
CA VAL A 310 1.18 -5.43 -20.61
C VAL A 310 2.69 -5.36 -20.40
N PRO A 311 3.43 -4.53 -21.14
CA PRO A 311 4.87 -4.41 -20.95
C PRO A 311 5.18 -3.65 -19.65
N GLN A 312 6.19 -4.11 -18.91
CA GLN A 312 6.78 -3.32 -17.83
C GLN A 312 7.55 -2.14 -18.44
N LEU A 313 7.10 -0.91 -18.15
CA LEU A 313 7.67 0.30 -18.71
C LEU A 313 8.45 1.09 -17.66
N PHE A 314 9.78 1.09 -17.78
CA PHE A 314 10.65 1.90 -16.94
C PHE A 314 11.20 3.10 -17.73
N PHE A 315 10.95 4.30 -17.22
CA PHE A 315 11.54 5.54 -17.72
C PHE A 315 12.38 6.25 -16.65
N CYS A 316 12.38 5.73 -15.43
CA CYS A 316 13.19 6.17 -14.30
C CYS A 316 13.51 4.98 -13.37
N SER A 317 14.66 5.06 -12.69
CA SER A 317 15.14 4.07 -11.71
C SER A 317 14.52 4.27 -10.33
N ALA A 318 14.25 5.51 -9.97
CA ALA A 318 13.63 5.90 -8.72
C ALA A 318 12.39 6.74 -9.01
N GLU A 319 11.26 6.30 -8.47
CA GLU A 319 9.97 6.98 -8.59
C GLU A 319 9.49 7.34 -7.20
N PRO A 320 9.75 8.57 -6.71
CA PRO A 320 9.25 8.98 -5.40
C PRO A 320 7.72 8.91 -5.30
N ALA A 321 6.98 9.06 -6.41
CA ALA A 321 5.53 8.83 -6.43
C ALA A 321 5.13 7.40 -6.03
N ARG A 322 5.94 6.37 -6.36
CA ARG A 322 5.71 4.98 -5.90
C ARG A 322 6.10 4.77 -4.43
N ARG A 323 6.82 5.72 -3.84
CA ARG A 323 7.28 5.73 -2.45
C ARG A 323 6.73 6.94 -1.72
N SER A 324 5.44 7.25 -1.93
CA SER A 324 4.78 8.44 -1.39
C SER A 324 4.82 8.53 0.14
N HIS A 325 5.02 7.41 0.83
CA HIS A 325 5.26 7.35 2.27
C HIS A 325 6.63 7.91 2.67
N ILE A 326 7.65 7.86 1.79
CA ILE A 326 8.97 8.45 2.04
C ILE A 326 8.95 9.94 1.70
N LYS A 327 8.94 10.77 2.75
CA LYS A 327 8.89 12.24 2.66
C LYS A 327 10.27 12.87 2.47
N LEU A 328 11.32 12.19 2.91
CA LEU A 328 12.71 12.67 2.76
C LEU A 328 13.64 11.49 2.56
N GLN A 329 14.59 11.64 1.63
CA GLN A 329 15.73 10.74 1.47
C GLN A 329 16.99 11.57 1.23
N GLN A 330 17.99 11.47 2.10
CA GLN A 330 19.23 12.25 2.05
C GLN A 330 20.45 11.37 2.27
N SER A 331 21.33 11.31 1.28
CA SER A 331 22.60 10.60 1.36
C SER A 331 23.71 11.57 1.78
N LEU A 332 24.40 11.23 2.87
CA LEU A 332 25.47 12.00 3.48
C LEU A 332 26.73 11.14 3.59
N LYS A 333 27.89 11.78 3.47
CA LYS A 333 29.20 11.15 3.72
C LYS A 333 29.53 11.13 5.21
N ALA A 334 30.39 10.20 5.61
CA ALA A 334 30.90 10.14 6.98
C ALA A 334 31.43 11.50 7.47
N GLY A 335 30.95 11.96 8.63
CA GLY A 335 31.29 13.25 9.23
C GLY A 335 30.58 14.46 8.62
N GLU A 336 29.73 14.28 7.60
CA GLU A 336 28.94 15.36 7.04
C GLU A 336 27.77 15.72 7.98
N LYS A 337 27.56 17.03 8.17
CA LYS A 337 26.38 17.59 8.83
C LYS A 337 25.59 18.42 7.83
N ARG A 338 24.29 18.12 7.66
CA ARG A 338 23.43 18.80 6.69
C ARG A 338 22.13 19.26 7.34
N SER A 339 21.79 20.52 7.15
CA SER A 339 20.47 21.04 7.52
C SER A 339 19.50 20.91 6.36
N VAL A 340 18.31 20.38 6.62
CA VAL A 340 17.29 20.09 5.61
C VAL A 340 15.93 20.56 6.12
N ARG A 341 15.37 21.57 5.48
CA ARG A 341 14.00 22.02 5.74
C ARG A 341 13.01 21.09 5.06
N THR A 342 12.05 20.58 5.81
CA THR A 342 11.07 19.59 5.33
C THR A 342 9.74 20.23 4.94
N SER A 343 8.85 19.40 4.38
CA SER A 343 7.42 19.72 4.19
C SER A 343 6.54 18.73 4.96
N LEU A 344 6.90 18.42 6.21
CA LEU A 344 6.09 17.53 7.04
C LEU A 344 4.88 18.30 7.58
N HIS A 345 3.70 17.88 7.14
CA HIS A 345 2.41 18.34 7.67
C HIS A 345 2.09 17.65 9.01
N PRO A 346 1.10 18.13 9.79
CA PRO A 346 0.70 17.47 11.02
C PRO A 346 0.45 15.96 10.83
N GLY A 347 1.08 15.15 11.68
CA GLY A 347 1.12 13.71 11.52
C GLY A 347 2.32 13.07 12.21
N ARG A 348 2.35 11.74 12.21
CA ARG A 348 3.40 10.95 12.85
C ARG A 348 4.33 10.37 11.79
N TYR A 349 5.64 10.50 12.00
CA TYR A 349 6.66 10.05 11.06
C TYR A 349 7.75 9.24 11.77
N ARG A 350 8.55 8.52 10.99
CA ARG A 350 9.73 7.78 11.43
C ARG A 350 10.96 8.33 10.71
N LEU A 351 11.96 8.77 11.46
CA LEU A 351 13.28 9.12 10.97
C LEU A 351 14.23 7.95 11.24
N ARG A 352 14.88 7.43 10.20
CA ARG A 352 15.80 6.29 10.31
C ARG A 352 16.98 6.41 9.37
N LEU A 353 17.98 5.55 9.59
CA LEU A 353 19.00 5.27 8.60
C LEU A 353 18.50 4.22 7.59
N GLY A 354 19.01 4.28 6.37
CA GLY A 354 18.88 3.20 5.39
C GLY A 354 19.52 1.93 5.93
N GLY A 355 18.86 0.78 5.73
CA GLY A 355 19.33 -0.50 6.27
C GLY A 355 19.00 -0.75 7.76
N SER A 356 18.43 0.22 8.47
CA SER A 356 18.13 0.10 9.91
C SER A 356 16.63 0.06 10.18
N ASP A 357 16.21 -0.82 11.10
CA ASP A 357 14.85 -0.84 11.66
C ASP A 357 14.70 0.09 12.88
N ALA A 358 15.83 0.47 13.50
CA ALA A 358 15.85 1.49 14.54
C ALA A 358 15.47 2.84 13.94
N HIS A 359 14.53 3.52 14.60
CA HIS A 359 13.97 4.79 14.12
C HIS A 359 13.57 5.68 15.28
N ARG A 360 13.68 6.98 15.04
CA ARG A 360 13.16 8.04 15.90
C ARG A 360 11.76 8.41 15.44
N VAL A 361 10.82 8.45 16.37
CA VAL A 361 9.44 8.88 16.08
C VAL A 361 9.36 10.40 16.12
N LEU A 362 8.82 11.01 15.06
CA LEU A 362 8.52 12.43 14.98
C LEU A 362 7.00 12.61 15.06
N ASP A 363 6.53 13.46 15.96
CA ASP A 363 5.13 13.84 16.11
C ASP A 363 4.97 15.30 15.72
N VAL A 364 4.48 15.54 14.50
CA VAL A 364 4.35 16.88 13.94
C VAL A 364 2.96 17.40 14.25
N SER A 365 2.86 18.55 14.94
CA SER A 365 1.58 19.14 15.31
C SER A 365 1.66 20.67 15.42
N GLU A 366 0.55 21.36 15.16
CA GLU A 366 0.45 22.83 15.23
C GLU A 366 0.78 23.42 16.62
N GLY A 367 0.64 22.62 17.69
CA GLY A 367 0.87 23.05 19.07
C GLY A 367 2.30 22.88 19.57
N ALA A 368 3.19 22.26 18.79
CA ALA A 368 4.57 22.01 19.20
C ALA A 368 5.45 23.26 19.02
N ALA A 369 6.30 23.54 20.01
CA ALA A 369 7.16 24.73 19.99
C ALA A 369 8.47 24.54 19.21
N ALA A 370 8.98 23.31 19.13
CA ALA A 370 10.26 23.02 18.49
C ALA A 370 10.09 22.89 16.97
N SER A 371 10.75 23.75 16.18
CA SER A 371 10.74 23.69 14.72
C SER A 371 12.02 23.11 14.12
N THR A 372 12.99 22.74 14.97
CA THR A 372 14.28 22.18 14.55
C THR A 372 14.59 20.94 15.37
N LEU A 373 15.11 19.91 14.72
CA LEU A 373 15.64 18.71 15.36
C LEU A 373 17.08 18.47 14.87
N GLU A 374 18.04 18.47 15.80
CA GLU A 374 19.35 17.88 15.55
C GLU A 374 19.28 16.38 15.86
N TRP A 375 19.67 15.54 14.90
CA TRP A 375 19.62 14.09 15.09
C TRP A 375 20.89 13.42 14.56
N SER A 376 21.43 12.55 15.40
CA SER A 376 22.49 11.61 15.08
C SER A 376 22.11 10.24 15.65
N PRO A 377 22.39 9.13 14.93
CA PRO A 377 22.12 7.78 15.40
C PRO A 377 22.74 7.46 16.77
N ALA A 378 23.89 8.07 17.10
CA ALA A 378 24.60 7.85 18.35
C ALA A 378 23.93 8.50 19.58
N GLN A 379 22.98 9.40 19.37
CA GLN A 379 22.29 10.17 20.42
C GLN A 379 20.80 9.84 20.51
N ASP A 380 20.38 8.72 19.91
CA ASP A 380 18.97 8.38 19.88
C ASP A 380 18.46 8.08 21.29
N THR A 381 17.33 8.69 21.64
CA THR A 381 16.66 8.46 22.92
C THR A 381 15.35 7.70 22.66
N ASP A 382 14.77 7.09 23.69
CA ASP A 382 13.44 6.50 23.54
C ASP A 382 12.35 7.59 23.52
N GLY A 383 11.30 7.36 22.74
CA GLY A 383 10.08 8.18 22.72
C GLY A 383 9.93 9.13 21.52
N PRO A 384 8.72 9.66 21.31
CA PRO A 384 8.44 10.60 20.23
C PRO A 384 8.98 12.01 20.51
N VAL A 385 9.36 12.73 19.45
CA VAL A 385 9.69 14.17 19.51
C VAL A 385 8.55 14.97 18.93
N ALA A 386 7.99 15.89 19.72
CA ALA A 386 7.01 16.85 19.23
C ALA A 386 7.68 17.97 18.44
N LEU A 387 7.27 18.19 17.19
CA LEU A 387 7.79 19.20 16.29
C LEU A 387 6.68 20.04 15.65
N ALA A 388 6.94 21.33 15.43
CA ALA A 388 6.08 22.19 14.63
C ALA A 388 6.09 21.75 13.15
N PRO A 389 5.06 22.07 12.35
CA PRO A 389 5.02 21.76 10.93
C PRO A 389 6.21 22.32 10.15
N ASN A 390 6.59 21.61 9.08
CA ASN A 390 7.73 21.92 8.23
C ASN A 390 9.07 22.06 8.99
N PRO A 391 9.41 21.11 9.90
CA PRO A 391 10.59 21.26 10.72
C PRO A 391 11.89 21.23 9.90
N GLU A 392 12.91 21.88 10.43
CA GLU A 392 14.29 21.78 9.97
C GLU A 392 14.99 20.59 10.66
N LEU A 393 15.50 19.66 9.88
CA LEU A 393 16.25 18.52 10.37
C LEU A 393 17.74 18.74 10.13
N VAL A 394 18.52 18.75 11.20
CA VAL A 394 19.98 18.82 11.13
C VAL A 394 20.52 17.41 11.33
N LEU A 395 20.97 16.82 10.23
CA LEU A 395 21.37 15.41 10.14
C LEU A 395 22.88 15.31 10.18
N GLU A 396 23.42 14.49 11.07
CA GLU A 396 24.86 14.24 11.18
C GLU A 396 25.17 12.76 10.94
N ALA A 397 25.95 12.50 9.90
CA ALA A 397 26.26 11.15 9.43
C ALA A 397 27.51 10.58 10.13
N PRO A 398 27.40 9.53 10.95
CA PRO A 398 28.57 8.90 11.57
C PRO A 398 29.42 8.13 10.56
N GLU A 399 28.80 7.66 9.48
CA GLU A 399 29.38 6.93 8.36
C GLU A 399 28.65 7.29 7.07
N ASP A 400 29.10 6.76 5.93
CA ASP A 400 28.38 6.90 4.67
C ASP A 400 26.99 6.25 4.79
N THR A 401 25.94 7.06 4.88
CA THR A 401 24.59 6.58 5.18
C THR A 401 23.51 7.41 4.48
N THR A 402 22.30 6.87 4.47
CA THR A 402 21.11 7.56 3.95
C THR A 402 20.11 7.76 5.07
N PHE A 403 19.69 9.01 5.28
CA PHE A 403 18.60 9.34 6.18
C PHE A 403 17.28 9.26 5.43
N VAL A 404 16.29 8.65 6.07
CA VAL A 404 14.94 8.48 5.51
C VAL A 404 13.93 9.01 6.53
N VAL A 405 13.04 9.90 6.11
CA VAL A 405 11.81 10.20 6.85
C VAL A 405 10.64 9.58 6.11
N GLU A 406 9.88 8.75 6.79
CA GLU A 406 8.70 8.09 6.25
C GLU A 406 7.48 8.30 7.14
N ASP A 407 6.29 8.27 6.55
CA ASP A 407 5.04 8.29 7.28
C ASP A 407 4.97 7.09 8.24
N ALA A 408 4.59 7.33 9.49
CA ALA A 408 4.43 6.27 10.48
C ALA A 408 3.13 5.49 10.28
N HIS A 409 2.14 6.07 9.58
CA HIS A 409 0.93 5.37 9.22
C HIS A 409 1.19 4.49 8.00
N TRP A 410 0.90 3.20 8.16
CA TRP A 410 0.89 2.29 7.03
C TRP A 410 -0.25 2.69 6.09
N SER A 411 0.06 3.10 4.86
CA SER A 411 -1.01 3.49 3.93
C SER A 411 -1.97 2.32 3.64
N ASP A 412 -3.28 2.62 3.73
CA ASP A 412 -4.43 1.75 3.42
C ASP A 412 -4.61 1.47 1.91
N ASP A 413 -3.52 1.51 1.15
CA ASP A 413 -3.52 1.30 -0.30
C ASP A 413 -3.24 -0.15 -0.70
N ALA A 414 -2.63 -0.92 0.20
CA ALA A 414 -2.23 -2.30 -0.06
C ALA A 414 -3.35 -3.26 0.33
N LEU A 415 -3.82 -4.08 -0.62
CA LEU A 415 -4.67 -5.22 -0.28
C LEU A 415 -3.80 -6.30 0.37
N ARG A 416 -4.05 -6.59 1.65
CA ARG A 416 -3.28 -7.58 2.42
C ARG A 416 -3.95 -8.96 2.40
N PRO A 417 -3.17 -10.06 2.55
CA PRO A 417 -3.72 -11.40 2.67
C PRO A 417 -4.82 -11.52 3.73
N ALA A 418 -4.59 -10.89 4.89
CA ALA A 418 -5.54 -10.78 6.00
C ALA A 418 -6.93 -10.31 5.56
N ARG A 419 -6.99 -9.23 4.79
CA ARG A 419 -8.23 -8.65 4.29
C ARG A 419 -8.88 -9.52 3.23
N LEU A 420 -8.07 -10.09 2.33
CA LEU A 420 -8.57 -10.96 1.29
C LEU A 420 -9.15 -12.28 1.85
N PHE A 421 -8.51 -12.88 2.86
CA PHE A 421 -8.98 -14.12 3.49
C PHE A 421 -10.21 -13.94 4.37
N SER A 422 -10.46 -12.72 4.84
CA SER A 422 -11.69 -12.35 5.54
C SER A 422 -12.77 -11.83 4.59
N PHE A 423 -12.55 -11.91 3.27
CA PHE A 423 -13.55 -11.63 2.25
C PHE A 423 -14.24 -12.92 1.79
N GLN A 424 -15.56 -13.03 2.00
CA GLN A 424 -16.30 -14.27 1.78
C GLN A 424 -16.23 -14.75 0.31
N GLU A 425 -16.39 -13.83 -0.64
CA GLU A 425 -16.35 -14.13 -2.07
C GLU A 425 -15.01 -14.74 -2.50
N PHE A 426 -13.90 -14.31 -1.89
CA PHE A 426 -12.60 -14.91 -2.17
C PHE A 426 -12.56 -16.39 -1.77
N ARG A 427 -13.08 -16.71 -0.58
CA ARG A 427 -13.16 -18.10 -0.09
C ARG A 427 -14.06 -18.95 -0.98
N ASP A 428 -15.16 -18.40 -1.45
CA ASP A 428 -16.12 -19.12 -2.30
C ASP A 428 -15.56 -19.39 -3.71
N LEU A 429 -14.87 -18.41 -4.31
CA LEU A 429 -14.38 -18.50 -5.68
C LEU A 429 -13.07 -19.30 -5.83
N PHE A 430 -12.20 -19.29 -4.82
CA PHE A 430 -10.83 -19.79 -4.93
C PHE A 430 -10.50 -20.98 -4.01
N ALA A 431 -11.50 -21.66 -3.44
CA ALA A 431 -11.30 -22.83 -2.57
C ALA A 431 -10.43 -23.95 -3.20
N GLU A 432 -10.48 -24.11 -4.53
CA GLU A 432 -9.83 -25.23 -5.23
C GLU A 432 -8.40 -24.93 -5.72
N GLU A 433 -8.03 -23.66 -5.97
CA GLU A 433 -6.85 -23.30 -6.78
C GLU A 433 -5.49 -23.35 -6.04
N PHE A 434 -5.45 -23.46 -4.71
CA PHE A 434 -4.21 -23.26 -3.93
C PHE A 434 -3.48 -24.54 -3.51
N VAL A 435 -3.10 -25.42 -4.43
CA VAL A 435 -2.35 -26.65 -4.08
C VAL A 435 -0.86 -26.38 -3.79
N ALA A 436 -0.60 -25.88 -2.59
CA ALA A 436 0.63 -26.15 -1.85
C ALA A 436 0.24 -26.51 -0.40
N SER A 437 0.69 -27.66 0.09
CA SER A 437 0.26 -28.25 1.37
C SER A 437 0.88 -27.60 2.62
N ASP A 438 1.83 -26.69 2.45
CA ASP A 438 2.77 -26.31 3.53
C ASP A 438 2.74 -24.82 3.90
N VAL A 439 1.71 -24.08 3.47
CA VAL A 439 1.61 -22.64 3.72
C VAL A 439 1.16 -22.36 5.14
N GLN A 440 2.05 -21.75 5.92
CA GLN A 440 1.75 -21.08 7.17
C GLN A 440 2.00 -19.60 6.96
N LEU A 441 0.93 -18.80 6.91
CA LEU A 441 1.04 -17.36 6.75
C LEU A 441 0.56 -16.66 8.01
N SER A 442 1.42 -15.86 8.62
CA SER A 442 0.98 -14.90 9.63
C SER A 442 0.16 -13.82 8.93
N VAL A 443 -1.13 -13.77 9.27
CA VAL A 443 -2.11 -12.83 8.69
C VAL A 443 -2.35 -11.64 9.62
N GLY A 444 -1.43 -11.43 10.54
CA GLY A 444 -1.55 -10.41 11.56
C GLY A 444 -2.72 -10.62 12.50
N LYS A 445 -3.19 -9.51 13.08
CA LYS A 445 -4.34 -9.50 13.98
C LYS A 445 -5.64 -9.78 13.23
N GLN A 446 -6.39 -10.77 13.72
CA GLN A 446 -7.77 -11.06 13.31
C GLN A 446 -8.67 -11.02 14.55
N THR A 447 -9.93 -10.65 14.36
CA THR A 447 -11.00 -10.82 15.35
C THR A 447 -11.79 -12.06 15.00
N ILE A 448 -11.73 -13.06 15.89
CA ILE A 448 -12.38 -14.35 15.70
C ILE A 448 -13.70 -14.35 16.47
N LEU A 449 -14.79 -14.64 15.75
CA LEU A 449 -16.12 -14.84 16.29
C LEU A 449 -16.43 -16.34 16.29
N PHE A 450 -16.86 -16.85 17.44
CA PHE A 450 -17.54 -18.13 17.53
C PHE A 450 -19.00 -17.93 17.89
N THR A 451 -19.89 -18.67 17.24
CA THR A 451 -21.30 -18.81 17.63
C THR A 451 -21.58 -20.26 17.98
N ASP A 452 -22.55 -20.49 18.85
CA ASP A 452 -22.99 -21.84 19.24
C ASP A 452 -24.47 -21.83 19.63
N VAL A 453 -25.21 -22.88 19.24
CA VAL A 453 -26.64 -22.99 19.52
C VAL A 453 -26.84 -23.47 20.96
N VAL A 454 -27.55 -22.67 21.74
CA VAL A 454 -27.83 -23.01 23.14
C VAL A 454 -28.89 -24.09 23.19
N GLY A 455 -28.52 -25.26 23.73
CA GLY A 455 -29.42 -26.39 23.93
C GLY A 455 -29.69 -27.23 22.67
N SER A 456 -28.78 -27.24 21.70
CA SER A 456 -28.94 -27.98 20.45
C SER A 456 -29.23 -29.46 20.63
N THR A 457 -28.62 -30.14 21.60
CA THR A 457 -28.91 -31.55 21.88
C THR A 457 -30.39 -31.79 22.22
N ALA A 458 -31.02 -30.86 22.95
CA ALA A 458 -32.44 -30.94 23.26
C ALA A 458 -33.31 -30.66 22.02
N LEU A 459 -32.90 -29.71 21.17
CA LEU A 459 -33.58 -29.40 19.90
C LEU A 459 -33.66 -30.65 18.99
N TYR A 460 -32.54 -31.36 18.83
CA TYR A 460 -32.49 -32.61 18.04
C TYR A 460 -33.37 -33.71 18.64
N ALA A 461 -33.38 -33.85 19.97
CA ALA A 461 -34.18 -34.85 20.66
C ALA A 461 -35.70 -34.59 20.57
N GLU A 462 -36.13 -33.33 20.62
CA GLU A 462 -37.55 -32.96 20.59
C GLU A 462 -38.15 -32.93 19.18
N ARG A 463 -37.40 -32.42 18.20
CA ARG A 463 -37.90 -32.21 16.82
C ARG A 463 -37.53 -33.32 15.84
N GLY A 464 -36.57 -34.17 16.19
CA GLY A 464 -35.99 -35.18 15.31
C GLY A 464 -35.02 -34.60 14.27
N ASP A 465 -34.07 -35.43 13.82
CA ASP A 465 -32.92 -34.99 13.03
C ASP A 465 -33.27 -34.20 11.75
N PRO A 466 -34.26 -34.60 10.91
CA PRO A 466 -34.52 -33.88 9.67
C PRO A 466 -35.07 -32.46 9.88
N ALA A 467 -35.96 -32.27 10.86
CA ALA A 467 -36.55 -30.97 11.15
C ALA A 467 -35.55 -30.04 11.84
N ALA A 468 -34.81 -30.56 12.83
CA ALA A 468 -33.74 -29.83 13.49
C ALA A 468 -32.64 -29.40 12.50
N PHE A 469 -32.30 -30.25 11.53
CA PHE A 469 -31.33 -29.90 10.48
C PHE A 469 -31.79 -28.75 9.58
N VAL A 470 -33.08 -28.69 9.22
CA VAL A 470 -33.64 -27.57 8.44
C VAL A 470 -33.55 -26.26 9.24
N ASP A 471 -33.88 -26.31 10.53
CA ASP A 471 -33.82 -25.16 11.42
C ASP A 471 -32.37 -24.65 11.59
N VAL A 472 -31.41 -25.56 11.80
CA VAL A 472 -29.97 -25.24 11.88
C VAL A 472 -29.43 -24.71 10.56
N LYS A 473 -29.86 -25.25 9.41
CA LYS A 473 -29.44 -24.74 8.10
C LYS A 473 -29.91 -23.31 7.87
N ARG A 474 -31.17 -23.00 8.20
CA ARG A 474 -31.70 -21.62 8.09
C ARG A 474 -30.95 -20.68 9.02
N HIS A 475 -30.65 -21.13 10.24
CA HIS A 475 -29.84 -20.38 11.19
C HIS A 475 -28.44 -20.04 10.63
N PHE A 476 -27.75 -20.99 9.98
CA PHE A 476 -26.47 -20.70 9.35
C PHE A 476 -26.58 -19.66 8.23
N THR A 477 -27.63 -19.68 7.42
CA THR A 477 -27.85 -18.65 6.39
C THR A 477 -27.87 -17.25 7.02
N GLU A 478 -28.61 -17.05 8.11
CA GLU A 478 -28.67 -15.74 8.79
C GLU A 478 -27.33 -15.33 9.40
N ILE A 479 -26.57 -16.28 9.96
CA ILE A 479 -25.20 -16.01 10.42
C ILE A 479 -24.35 -15.55 9.24
N PHE A 480 -24.39 -16.27 8.13
CA PHE A 480 -23.51 -16.02 6.99
C PHE A 480 -23.81 -14.65 6.39
N ASP A 481 -25.10 -14.28 6.31
CA ASP A 481 -25.54 -12.98 5.83
C ASP A 481 -25.08 -11.83 6.73
N GLU A 482 -25.18 -11.95 8.06
CA GLU A 482 -24.70 -10.91 8.98
C GLU A 482 -23.18 -10.83 9.04
N VAL A 483 -22.47 -11.96 8.99
CA VAL A 483 -21.00 -11.97 8.88
C VAL A 483 -20.55 -11.24 7.61
N LYS A 484 -21.15 -11.58 6.47
CA LYS A 484 -20.83 -10.95 5.18
C LYS A 484 -21.17 -9.46 5.15
N LYS A 485 -22.35 -9.08 5.64
CA LYS A 485 -22.82 -7.69 5.72
C LYS A 485 -21.90 -6.80 6.58
N HIS A 486 -21.18 -7.39 7.51
CA HIS A 486 -20.20 -6.72 8.36
C HIS A 486 -18.77 -7.13 7.99
N HIS A 487 -18.49 -7.33 6.70
CA HIS A 487 -17.14 -7.47 6.14
C HIS A 487 -16.28 -8.58 6.77
N GLY A 488 -16.92 -9.63 7.28
CA GLY A 488 -16.25 -10.83 7.74
C GLY A 488 -16.41 -12.00 6.78
N ALA A 489 -15.72 -13.08 7.10
CA ALA A 489 -15.92 -14.35 6.42
C ALA A 489 -16.10 -15.51 7.39
N VAL A 490 -16.98 -16.43 7.01
CA VAL A 490 -17.17 -17.69 7.70
C VAL A 490 -16.02 -18.62 7.33
N VAL A 491 -15.28 -19.04 8.35
CA VAL A 491 -14.10 -19.90 8.22
C VAL A 491 -14.55 -21.34 8.05
N LYS A 492 -15.41 -21.80 8.96
CA LYS A 492 -15.96 -23.16 9.00
C LYS A 492 -17.15 -23.24 9.95
N THR A 493 -17.97 -24.28 9.77
CA THR A 493 -18.96 -24.71 10.76
C THR A 493 -18.44 -25.94 11.51
N ILE A 494 -18.82 -26.08 12.78
CA ILE A 494 -18.41 -27.18 13.67
C ILE A 494 -19.68 -27.70 14.34
N GLY A 495 -20.35 -28.67 13.72
CA GLY A 495 -21.70 -29.08 14.14
C GLY A 495 -22.70 -27.95 13.91
N ASP A 496 -23.29 -27.45 14.98
CA ASP A 496 -24.22 -26.33 15.09
C ASP A 496 -23.53 -24.98 15.40
N ALA A 497 -22.22 -24.99 15.63
CA ALA A 497 -21.41 -23.79 15.83
C ALA A 497 -20.85 -23.23 14.51
N ALA A 498 -20.63 -21.93 14.45
CA ALA A 498 -19.90 -21.28 13.36
C ALA A 498 -18.65 -20.56 13.88
N MET A 499 -17.58 -20.59 13.09
CA MET A 499 -16.38 -19.79 13.28
C MET A 499 -16.28 -18.79 12.14
N ALA A 500 -16.18 -17.50 12.47
CA ALA A 500 -15.99 -16.41 11.53
C ALA A 500 -14.76 -15.56 11.91
N ALA A 501 -14.19 -14.86 10.93
CA ALA A 501 -13.05 -13.99 11.11
C ALA A 501 -13.29 -12.62 10.47
N PHE A 502 -12.77 -11.60 11.14
CA PHE A 502 -12.91 -10.20 10.76
C PHE A 502 -11.55 -9.51 10.92
N VAL A 503 -11.23 -8.58 10.01
CA VAL A 503 -10.07 -7.70 10.19
C VAL A 503 -10.36 -6.64 11.25
N ASP A 504 -11.54 -6.02 11.20
CA ASP A 504 -11.95 -4.98 12.14
C ASP A 504 -12.75 -5.59 13.32
N PRO A 505 -12.35 -5.34 14.58
CA PRO A 505 -13.13 -5.75 15.76
C PRO A 505 -14.53 -5.11 15.82
N VAL A 506 -14.71 -3.87 15.36
CA VAL A 506 -16.01 -3.17 15.36
C VAL A 506 -17.02 -3.93 14.50
N ASP A 507 -16.58 -4.40 13.35
CA ASP A 507 -17.38 -5.19 12.43
C ASP A 507 -17.77 -6.55 13.04
N ALA A 508 -16.85 -7.22 13.73
CA ALA A 508 -17.14 -8.46 14.42
C ALA A 508 -18.21 -8.30 15.53
N ILE A 509 -18.17 -7.18 16.27
CA ILE A 509 -19.17 -6.86 17.30
C ILE A 509 -20.52 -6.57 16.66
N ARG A 510 -20.56 -5.78 15.59
CA ARG A 510 -21.80 -5.51 14.83
C ARG A 510 -22.40 -6.78 14.24
N ALA A 511 -21.58 -7.67 13.70
CA ALA A 511 -22.00 -8.99 13.23
C ALA A 511 -22.62 -9.81 14.36
N ALA A 512 -21.95 -9.89 15.51
CA ALA A 512 -22.47 -10.60 16.68
C ALA A 512 -23.82 -10.02 17.13
N GLU A 513 -23.95 -8.69 17.16
CA GLU A 513 -25.21 -8.01 17.46
C GLU A 513 -26.31 -8.33 16.44
N GLY A 514 -25.99 -8.20 15.15
CA GLY A 514 -26.90 -8.47 14.05
C GLY A 514 -27.42 -9.90 14.06
N ILE A 515 -26.53 -10.88 14.30
CA ILE A 515 -26.86 -12.30 14.46
C ILE A 515 -27.88 -12.48 15.59
N GLN A 516 -27.59 -11.94 16.79
CA GLN A 516 -28.47 -12.08 17.94
C GLN A 516 -29.84 -11.43 17.69
N ARG A 517 -29.87 -10.23 17.09
CA ARG A 517 -31.12 -9.51 16.79
C ARG A 517 -31.97 -10.21 15.72
N ARG A 518 -31.36 -10.77 14.67
CA ARG A 518 -32.10 -11.50 13.64
C ARG A 518 -32.72 -12.78 14.19
N LEU A 519 -31.92 -13.58 14.88
CA LEU A 519 -32.37 -14.85 15.45
C LEU A 519 -33.36 -14.64 16.61
N GLY A 520 -33.21 -13.55 17.36
CA GLY A 520 -34.16 -13.11 18.38
C GLY A 520 -35.56 -12.81 17.82
N LYS A 521 -35.65 -12.18 16.64
CA LYS A 521 -36.94 -11.91 15.96
C LYS A 521 -37.63 -13.18 15.45
N GLU A 522 -36.84 -14.18 15.06
CA GLU A 522 -37.34 -15.48 14.60
C GLU A 522 -37.63 -16.46 15.76
N ARG A 523 -37.57 -16.01 17.03
CA ARG A 523 -37.95 -16.81 18.20
C ARG A 523 -39.34 -17.42 18.08
N GLU A 524 -40.27 -16.71 17.46
CA GLU A 524 -41.65 -17.17 17.28
C GLU A 524 -41.79 -18.27 16.20
N SER A 525 -40.80 -18.41 15.30
CA SER A 525 -40.83 -19.36 14.18
C SER A 525 -39.85 -20.53 14.30
N ILE A 526 -38.69 -20.35 14.97
CA ILE A 526 -37.58 -21.34 15.00
C ILE A 526 -37.16 -21.71 16.42
N GLY A 527 -37.22 -20.78 17.37
CA GLY A 527 -36.85 -21.02 18.77
C GLY A 527 -35.36 -21.27 19.05
N ILE A 528 -34.48 -21.07 18.07
CA ILE A 528 -33.02 -21.22 18.23
C ILE A 528 -32.46 -19.96 18.91
N ARG A 529 -31.68 -20.16 19.98
CA ARG A 529 -30.92 -19.09 20.64
C ARG A 529 -29.44 -19.40 20.50
N VAL A 530 -28.63 -18.37 20.29
CA VAL A 530 -27.18 -18.54 20.21
C VAL A 530 -26.46 -17.78 21.31
N ARG A 531 -25.30 -18.31 21.66
CA ARG A 531 -24.27 -17.60 22.40
C ARG A 531 -23.14 -17.27 21.44
N ALA A 532 -22.46 -16.16 21.69
CA ALA A 532 -21.33 -15.74 20.88
C ALA A 532 -20.11 -15.41 21.73
N SER A 533 -18.93 -15.49 21.14
CA SER A 533 -17.70 -15.03 21.78
C SER A 533 -16.71 -14.45 20.78
N LEU A 534 -15.98 -13.42 21.20
CA LEU A 534 -15.01 -12.71 20.38
C LEU A 534 -13.63 -12.68 21.05
N ASN A 535 -12.59 -12.76 20.24
CA ASN A 535 -11.24 -12.39 20.67
C ASN A 535 -10.44 -11.85 19.49
N THR A 536 -9.56 -10.87 19.75
CA THR A 536 -8.72 -10.23 18.74
C THR A 536 -7.25 -10.46 19.04
N GLY A 537 -6.48 -10.86 18.02
CA GLY A 537 -5.06 -11.12 18.19
C GLY A 537 -4.41 -11.75 16.97
N PRO A 538 -3.08 -11.95 16.99
CA PRO A 538 -2.35 -12.53 15.87
C PRO A 538 -2.86 -13.94 15.55
N CYS A 539 -3.02 -14.23 14.26
CA CYS A 539 -3.45 -15.53 13.76
C CYS A 539 -2.53 -16.00 12.63
N ILE A 540 -2.42 -17.33 12.51
CA ILE A 540 -1.78 -17.98 11.38
C ILE A 540 -2.88 -18.55 10.50
N ALA A 541 -2.94 -18.13 9.24
CA ALA A 541 -3.73 -18.79 8.22
C ALA A 541 -2.99 -20.04 7.75
N VAL A 542 -3.68 -21.17 7.78
CA VAL A 542 -3.18 -22.45 7.28
C VAL A 542 -4.21 -23.05 6.33
N ARG A 543 -3.74 -23.88 5.40
CA ARG A 543 -4.65 -24.66 4.56
C ARG A 543 -5.01 -25.97 5.26
N LEU A 544 -6.30 -26.25 5.40
CA LEU A 544 -6.80 -27.55 5.80
C LEU A 544 -7.79 -28.07 4.75
N ASN A 545 -7.46 -29.23 4.17
CA ASN A 545 -8.14 -29.80 3.01
C ASN A 545 -8.10 -28.82 1.81
N THR A 546 -9.21 -28.15 1.54
CA THR A 546 -9.37 -27.17 0.45
C THR A 546 -9.52 -25.73 0.97
N ASN A 547 -9.81 -25.53 2.26
CA ASN A 547 -10.20 -24.23 2.80
C ASN A 547 -9.09 -23.59 3.65
N ILE A 548 -9.15 -22.26 3.74
CA ILE A 548 -8.27 -21.49 4.63
C ILE A 548 -8.86 -21.55 6.05
N ASP A 549 -8.08 -22.03 7.00
CA ASP A 549 -8.42 -22.08 8.42
C ASP A 549 -7.46 -21.19 9.23
N TYR A 550 -7.83 -20.84 10.46
CA TYR A 550 -7.00 -20.03 11.34
C TYR A 550 -6.57 -20.81 12.58
N PHE A 551 -5.29 -20.66 12.93
CA PHE A 551 -4.67 -21.26 14.11
C PHE A 551 -3.97 -20.19 14.96
N GLY A 552 -3.84 -20.47 16.25
CA GLY A 552 -3.12 -19.62 17.20
C GLY A 552 -3.80 -19.55 18.55
N SER A 553 -3.12 -18.94 19.52
CA SER A 553 -3.67 -18.67 20.86
C SER A 553 -4.96 -17.82 20.77
N THR A 554 -5.04 -16.90 19.80
CA THR A 554 -6.22 -16.06 19.57
C THR A 554 -7.50 -16.86 19.31
N VAL A 555 -7.42 -17.85 18.42
CA VAL A 555 -8.56 -18.72 18.05
C VAL A 555 -8.97 -19.59 19.24
N ASN A 556 -7.99 -20.20 19.92
CA ASN A 556 -8.23 -21.02 21.10
C ASN A 556 -8.87 -20.22 22.24
N ALA A 557 -8.45 -18.96 22.39
CA ALA A 557 -9.01 -18.05 23.37
C ALA A 557 -10.45 -17.68 23.07
N ALA A 558 -10.76 -17.32 21.81
CA ALA A 558 -12.14 -17.05 21.39
C ALA A 558 -13.06 -18.25 21.70
N ALA A 559 -12.66 -19.47 21.32
CA ALA A 559 -13.46 -20.67 21.57
C ALA A 559 -13.73 -20.91 23.07
N LYS A 560 -12.76 -20.62 23.94
CA LYS A 560 -12.93 -20.81 25.40
C LYS A 560 -13.87 -19.80 26.04
N LEU A 561 -13.94 -18.58 25.51
CA LEU A 561 -14.82 -17.54 26.01
C LEU A 561 -16.31 -17.87 25.80
N GLN A 562 -16.66 -18.80 24.90
CA GLN A 562 -18.02 -19.29 24.74
C GLN A 562 -18.62 -19.84 26.04
N ALA A 563 -17.80 -20.39 26.94
CA ALA A 563 -18.27 -20.89 28.24
C ALA A 563 -18.78 -19.78 29.17
N CYS A 564 -18.38 -18.52 28.95
CA CYS A 564 -18.84 -17.37 29.72
C CYS A 564 -20.15 -16.79 29.20
N ALA A 565 -20.52 -17.06 27.95
CA ALA A 565 -21.72 -16.50 27.34
C ALA A 565 -22.94 -17.43 27.55
N GLY A 566 -24.02 -16.86 28.07
CA GLY A 566 -25.36 -17.45 28.03
C GLY A 566 -26.05 -17.26 26.67
N ALA A 567 -27.32 -17.67 26.60
CA ALA A 567 -28.16 -17.36 25.44
C ALA A 567 -28.28 -15.84 25.27
N GLU A 568 -28.13 -15.35 24.04
CA GLU A 568 -28.23 -13.93 23.66
C GLU A 568 -27.13 -13.05 24.26
N GLU A 569 -26.05 -13.67 24.71
CA GLU A 569 -24.88 -12.99 25.22
C GLU A 569 -23.70 -13.13 24.25
N VAL A 570 -22.87 -12.10 24.25
CA VAL A 570 -21.56 -12.07 23.59
C VAL A 570 -20.49 -11.93 24.67
N ALA A 571 -19.56 -12.89 24.74
CA ALA A 571 -18.44 -12.83 25.67
C ALA A 571 -17.12 -12.45 24.97
N PHE A 572 -16.37 -11.51 25.51
CA PHE A 572 -15.09 -11.08 24.95
C PHE A 572 -14.14 -10.55 26.03
N PRO A 573 -12.81 -10.53 25.84
CA PRO A 573 -11.91 -10.03 26.87
C PRO A 573 -12.05 -8.51 27.03
N ALA A 574 -11.90 -8.00 28.25
CA ALA A 574 -11.99 -6.55 28.53
C ALA A 574 -11.00 -5.70 27.71
N ALA A 575 -9.87 -6.29 27.29
CA ALA A 575 -8.90 -5.66 26.39
C ALA A 575 -9.50 -5.25 25.04
N LEU A 576 -10.57 -5.91 24.58
CA LEU A 576 -11.27 -5.56 23.33
C LEU A 576 -11.86 -4.14 23.39
N LEU A 577 -12.28 -3.67 24.58
CA LEU A 577 -12.82 -2.32 24.78
C LEU A 577 -11.78 -1.21 24.53
N GLN A 578 -10.49 -1.53 24.61
CA GLN A 578 -9.40 -0.58 24.36
C GLN A 578 -9.07 -0.46 22.86
N LEU A 579 -9.69 -1.27 22.00
CA LEU A 579 -9.49 -1.19 20.57
C LEU A 579 -10.26 0.01 19.98
N PRO A 580 -9.71 0.69 18.96
CA PRO A 580 -10.35 1.84 18.33
C PRO A 580 -11.81 1.55 17.94
N GLY A 581 -12.72 2.49 18.25
CA GLY A 581 -14.14 2.41 17.90
C GLY A 581 -15.00 1.47 18.77
N VAL A 582 -14.41 0.51 19.48
CA VAL A 582 -15.17 -0.49 20.26
C VAL A 582 -15.90 0.12 21.46
N ALA A 583 -15.19 0.91 22.29
CA ALA A 583 -15.81 1.53 23.46
C ALA A 583 -16.97 2.46 23.09
N ALA A 584 -16.83 3.21 21.98
CA ALA A 584 -17.88 4.09 21.48
C ALA A 584 -19.08 3.31 20.92
N LEU A 585 -18.84 2.17 20.26
CA LEU A 585 -19.90 1.30 19.75
C LEU A 585 -20.77 0.73 20.89
N LEU A 586 -20.14 0.38 22.01
CA LEU A 586 -20.79 -0.25 23.17
C LEU A 586 -21.22 0.76 24.24
N GLU A 587 -21.23 2.05 23.92
CA GLU A 587 -21.69 3.08 24.86
C GLU A 587 -23.18 2.86 25.19
N GLY A 588 -23.49 2.73 26.49
CA GLY A 588 -24.85 2.44 26.95
C GLY A 588 -25.28 0.96 26.88
N ALA A 589 -24.39 0.06 26.45
CA ALA A 589 -24.67 -1.38 26.45
C ALA A 589 -24.71 -1.96 27.88
N ALA A 590 -25.55 -2.98 28.09
CA ALA A 590 -25.60 -3.75 29.32
C ALA A 590 -24.40 -4.73 29.39
N LEU A 591 -23.30 -4.25 29.97
CA LEU A 591 -22.05 -4.99 30.11
C LEU A 591 -21.89 -5.50 31.55
N GLU A 592 -21.64 -6.80 31.70
CA GLU A 592 -21.26 -7.42 32.96
C GLU A 592 -19.83 -7.94 32.88
N GLU A 593 -19.06 -7.77 33.95
CA GLU A 593 -17.70 -8.31 34.02
C GLU A 593 -17.64 -9.58 34.87
N THR A 594 -16.80 -10.52 34.43
CA THR A 594 -16.47 -11.73 35.18
C THR A 594 -15.00 -12.09 34.96
N GLU A 595 -14.45 -12.98 35.79
CA GLU A 595 -13.12 -13.53 35.59
C GLU A 595 -13.21 -14.97 35.10
N LEU A 596 -12.40 -15.30 34.10
CA LEU A 596 -12.21 -16.65 33.63
C LEU A 596 -10.77 -17.07 33.87
N ASP A 597 -10.58 -18.00 34.81
CA ASP A 597 -9.32 -18.69 34.99
C ASP A 597 -9.18 -19.80 33.94
N SER A 598 -8.24 -19.61 33.00
CA SER A 598 -7.92 -20.65 32.03
C SER A 598 -6.43 -20.74 31.77
N PRO A 599 -5.79 -21.91 32.00
CA PRO A 599 -4.38 -22.13 31.64
C PRO A 599 -4.07 -21.85 30.17
N ALA A 600 -5.05 -22.04 29.27
CA ALA A 600 -4.86 -21.78 27.85
C ALA A 600 -5.04 -20.30 27.45
N LEU A 601 -5.54 -19.46 28.36
CA LEU A 601 -5.58 -18.01 28.20
C LEU A 601 -4.39 -17.32 28.87
N GLY A 602 -3.45 -18.10 29.43
CA GLY A 602 -2.28 -17.57 30.14
C GLY A 602 -2.55 -17.13 31.58
N GLY A 603 -3.71 -17.48 32.16
CA GLY A 603 -4.07 -17.15 33.55
C GLY A 603 -5.51 -16.69 33.71
N SER A 604 -5.76 -15.83 34.71
CA SER A 604 -7.03 -15.14 34.89
C SER A 604 -7.19 -14.03 33.84
N VAL A 605 -8.28 -14.08 33.09
CA VAL A 605 -8.65 -13.05 32.10
C VAL A 605 -9.96 -12.41 32.52
N ARG A 606 -9.99 -11.07 32.52
CA ARG A 606 -11.23 -10.30 32.66
C ARG A 606 -12.06 -10.42 31.38
N VAL A 607 -13.27 -10.94 31.53
CA VAL A 607 -14.23 -11.17 30.46
C VAL A 607 -15.41 -10.23 30.64
N VAL A 608 -15.78 -9.56 29.56
CA VAL A 608 -17.00 -8.78 29.44
C VAL A 608 -18.06 -9.66 28.80
N ARG A 609 -19.25 -9.68 29.38
CA ARG A 609 -20.46 -10.27 28.84
C ARG A 609 -21.42 -9.16 28.47
N TRP A 610 -21.79 -9.13 27.21
CA TRP A 610 -22.76 -8.19 26.69
C TRP A 610 -24.05 -8.92 26.36
N ARG A 611 -25.15 -8.57 27.04
CA ARG A 611 -26.48 -9.06 26.70
C ARG A 611 -27.13 -8.12 25.69
N ILE A 612 -27.63 -8.69 24.61
CA ILE A 612 -28.33 -7.94 23.56
C ILE A 612 -29.83 -8.08 23.80
N GLU A 613 -30.48 -6.94 24.07
CA GLU A 613 -31.93 -6.83 24.27
C GLU A 613 -32.72 -6.82 22.95
#